data_AF-A0A3D5ANU6-F1
#
_entry.id   AF-A0A3D5ANU6-F1
#
_cell.length_a   1.000
_cell.length_b   1.000
_cell.length_c   1.000
_cell.angle_alpha   90.00
_cell.angle_beta   90.00
_cell.angle_gamma   90.00
#
_symmetry.space_group_name_H-M   'P 1'
#
loop_
_entity.id
_entity.type
_entity.pdbx_description
1 polymer ?
#
loop_
_entity_poly.entity_id
_entity_poly.type
_entity_poly.pdbx_seq_one_letter_code
_entity_poly.pdbx_strand_id
1 'polypeptide(L)'
;MIVDAATLADRLAGACGNDRRETGLVVDALYQPVGGFGGKVMPPTFPPVERGGSPYLLEDRWLDGQRVQTVVLDQVPSQVNRVEESLLAALDSGRLALPIFELRSDGVRLTSLNFPHRYADAYLRDSEVGGIRFDASPAGAALRSATADDVRPLYVREPYSLLFGAWDSHRKGRGLKLARLYQSMMFGVEPIVEIGREHGL
;
A
#
# COMPACT_ATOMS: atom_id res chain seq x y z
N MET A 1 -0.42 -23.95 14.70
CA MET A 1 -1.17 -24.86 13.81
C MET A 1 -0.76 -24.52 12.38
N ILE A 2 0.00 -25.38 11.71
CA ILE A 2 0.39 -25.17 10.31
C ILE A 2 -0.88 -25.43 9.49
N VAL A 3 -1.48 -24.38 8.95
CA VAL A 3 -2.59 -24.51 8.02
C VAL A 3 -1.98 -24.85 6.67
N ASP A 4 -2.44 -25.92 6.03
CA ASP A 4 -2.01 -26.24 4.67
C ASP A 4 -2.36 -25.07 3.72
N ALA A 5 -1.48 -24.78 2.76
CA ALA A 5 -1.62 -23.63 1.86
C ALA A 5 -2.90 -23.69 0.99
N ALA A 6 -3.35 -24.88 0.60
CA ALA A 6 -4.60 -25.08 -0.13
C ALA A 6 -5.81 -24.79 0.78
N THR A 7 -5.81 -25.31 2.01
CA THR A 7 -6.84 -24.98 3.01
C THR A 7 -6.88 -23.48 3.33
N LEU A 8 -5.74 -22.79 3.36
CA LEU A 8 -5.70 -21.33 3.53
C LEU A 8 -6.32 -20.62 2.32
N ALA A 9 -5.91 -20.98 1.09
CA ALA A 9 -6.46 -20.39 -0.13
C ALA A 9 -7.98 -20.54 -0.23
N ASP A 10 -8.51 -21.73 0.08
CA ASP A 10 -9.95 -21.99 0.07
C ASP A 10 -10.69 -21.18 1.13
N ARG A 11 -10.12 -21.05 2.33
CA ARG A 11 -10.68 -20.20 3.39
C ARG A 11 -10.67 -18.73 3.00
N LEU A 12 -9.62 -18.26 2.34
CA LEU A 12 -9.54 -16.89 1.82
C LEU A 12 -10.59 -16.64 0.73
N ALA A 13 -10.75 -17.59 -0.19
CA ALA A 13 -11.78 -17.52 -1.22
C ALA A 13 -13.19 -17.47 -0.61
N GLY A 14 -13.48 -18.32 0.38
CA GLY A 14 -14.74 -18.32 1.14
C GLY A 14 -14.99 -16.99 1.87
N ALA A 15 -13.99 -16.45 2.55
CA ALA A 15 -14.08 -15.16 3.25
C ALA A 15 -14.27 -13.96 2.30
N CYS A 16 -13.95 -14.12 1.01
CA CYS A 16 -14.18 -13.11 -0.02
C CYS A 16 -15.50 -13.31 -0.79
N GLY A 17 -16.25 -14.40 -0.51
CA GLY A 17 -17.52 -14.72 -1.16
C GLY A 17 -18.69 -13.84 -0.71
N ASN A 18 -19.80 -13.92 -1.45
CA ASN A 18 -21.01 -13.13 -1.17
C ASN A 18 -21.67 -13.48 0.18
N ASP A 19 -21.47 -14.70 0.66
CA ASP A 19 -22.03 -15.20 1.92
C ASP A 19 -21.05 -15.08 3.10
N ARG A 20 -19.98 -14.30 2.95
CA ARG A 20 -18.97 -14.13 4.00
C ARG A 20 -19.59 -13.63 5.29
N ARG A 21 -19.12 -14.17 6.42
CA ARG A 21 -19.47 -13.69 7.76
C ARG A 21 -18.38 -12.83 8.36
N GLU A 22 -17.18 -12.95 7.80
CA GLU A 22 -15.97 -12.29 8.22
C GLU A 22 -15.99 -10.81 7.80
N THR A 23 -15.66 -9.93 8.74
CA THR A 23 -15.55 -8.48 8.49
C THR A 23 -14.12 -8.06 8.13
N GLY A 24 -13.14 -8.95 8.33
CA GLY A 24 -11.74 -8.73 8.02
C GLY A 24 -10.92 -10.03 8.16
N LEU A 25 -9.73 -10.00 7.57
CA LEU A 25 -8.74 -11.08 7.67
C LEU A 25 -7.48 -10.50 8.32
N VAL A 26 -6.96 -11.20 9.33
CA VAL A 26 -5.66 -10.90 9.93
C VAL A 26 -4.77 -12.13 9.75
N VAL A 27 -3.55 -11.91 9.28
CA VAL A 27 -2.53 -12.94 9.12
C VAL A 27 -1.28 -12.49 9.84
N ASP A 28 -0.91 -13.24 10.88
CA ASP A 28 0.35 -13.09 11.59
C ASP A 28 1.28 -14.24 11.22
N ALA A 29 2.51 -13.91 10.84
CA ALA A 29 3.51 -14.89 10.45
C ALA A 29 4.86 -14.56 11.08
N LEU A 30 5.50 -15.58 11.64
CA LEU A 30 6.86 -15.50 12.17
C LEU A 30 7.84 -15.93 11.08
N TYR A 31 8.81 -15.07 10.78
CA TYR A 31 9.86 -15.32 9.80
C TYR A 31 11.21 -15.48 10.49
N GLN A 32 12.11 -16.25 9.87
CA GLN A 32 13.52 -16.29 10.24
C GLN A 32 14.38 -15.64 9.15
N PRO A 33 15.50 -14.98 9.49
CA PRO A 33 16.45 -14.52 8.50
C PRO A 33 16.97 -15.67 7.64
N VAL A 34 17.29 -15.38 6.38
CA VAL A 34 17.88 -16.37 5.46
C VAL A 34 19.22 -16.91 5.98
N GLY A 35 19.95 -16.10 6.75
CA GLY A 35 21.18 -16.51 7.43
C GLY A 35 20.98 -17.42 8.64
N GLY A 36 19.75 -17.85 8.93
CA GLY A 36 19.39 -18.66 10.09
C GLY A 36 18.98 -17.82 11.31
N PHE A 37 18.67 -18.52 12.40
CA PHE A 37 18.30 -17.89 13.67
C PHE A 37 19.40 -16.96 14.18
N GLY A 38 19.04 -15.73 14.54
CA GLY A 38 19.99 -14.69 14.93
C GLY A 38 20.78 -14.06 13.78
N GLY A 39 20.52 -14.45 12.53
CA GLY A 39 21.16 -13.87 11.36
C GLY A 39 20.89 -12.37 11.24
N LYS A 40 21.93 -11.61 10.84
CA LYS A 40 21.84 -10.17 10.65
C LYS A 40 20.83 -9.82 9.56
N VAL A 41 19.97 -8.84 9.84
CA VAL A 41 19.10 -8.19 8.85
C VAL A 41 19.48 -6.71 8.75
N MET A 42 19.26 -6.11 7.59
CA MET A 42 19.54 -4.69 7.33
C MET A 42 18.21 -3.97 7.06
N PRO A 43 17.59 -3.35 8.07
CA PRO A 43 16.35 -2.60 7.89
C PRO A 43 16.54 -1.39 6.95
N PRO A 44 15.47 -0.86 6.35
CA PRO A 44 15.52 0.40 5.62
C PRO A 44 15.99 1.54 6.53
N THR A 45 16.75 2.47 5.94
CA THR A 45 17.23 3.67 6.62
C THR A 45 16.37 4.88 6.28
N PHE A 46 16.16 5.75 7.27
CA PHE A 46 15.41 6.99 7.17
C PHE A 46 16.28 8.16 7.65
N PRO A 47 15.99 9.38 7.18
CA PRO A 47 16.59 10.57 7.76
C PRO A 47 16.34 10.59 9.27
N PRO A 48 17.39 10.58 10.10
CA PRO A 48 17.21 10.58 11.55
C PRO A 48 16.57 11.90 11.98
N VAL A 49 15.67 11.83 12.96
CA VAL A 49 14.97 13.01 13.50
C VAL A 49 15.95 14.02 14.09
N GLU A 50 17.05 13.52 14.67
CA GLU A 50 18.10 14.31 15.27
C GLU A 50 19.46 13.97 14.65
N ARG A 51 20.36 14.94 14.64
CA ARG A 51 21.72 14.76 14.11
C ARG A 51 22.47 13.73 14.96
N GLY A 52 22.90 12.63 14.33
CA GLY A 52 23.56 11.52 15.02
C GLY A 52 22.62 10.47 15.62
N GLY A 53 21.30 10.62 15.40
CA GLY A 53 20.32 9.60 15.75
C GLY A 53 20.40 8.35 14.86
N SER A 54 19.77 7.27 15.32
CA SER A 54 19.66 6.03 14.55
C SER A 54 18.97 6.28 13.20
N PRO A 55 19.50 5.76 12.08
CA PRO A 55 18.82 5.80 10.80
C PRO A 55 17.68 4.79 10.72
N TYR A 56 17.55 3.89 11.69
CA TYR A 56 16.50 2.88 11.71
C TYR A 56 15.26 3.38 12.43
N LEU A 57 14.09 3.07 11.86
CA LEU A 57 12.80 3.36 12.46
C LEU A 57 12.52 2.35 13.58
N LEU A 58 12.79 2.77 14.82
CA LEU A 58 12.50 2.02 16.04
C LEU A 58 11.14 2.44 16.60
N GLU A 59 10.31 1.46 16.96
CA GLU A 59 8.97 1.68 17.50
C GLU A 59 8.71 0.74 18.67
N ASP A 60 8.00 1.20 19.70
CA ASP A 60 7.49 0.31 20.73
C ASP A 60 6.13 -0.26 20.34
N ARG A 61 5.98 -1.58 20.49
CA ARG A 61 4.75 -2.31 20.16
C ARG A 61 4.31 -3.17 21.33
N TRP A 62 3.00 -3.40 21.44
CA TRP A 62 2.44 -4.35 22.39
C TRP A 62 2.32 -5.71 21.73
N LEU A 63 3.13 -6.68 22.15
CA LEU A 63 3.05 -8.08 21.74
C LEU A 63 2.77 -8.93 22.98
N ASP A 64 1.72 -9.75 22.93
CA ASP A 64 1.30 -10.62 24.05
C ASP A 64 1.21 -9.89 25.41
N GLY A 65 0.73 -8.65 25.38
CA GLY A 65 0.58 -7.80 26.58
C GLY A 65 1.88 -7.22 27.12
N GLN A 66 3.02 -7.39 26.45
CA GLN A 66 4.30 -6.78 26.78
C GLN A 66 4.65 -5.67 25.79
N ARG A 67 5.16 -4.56 26.30
CA ARG A 67 5.72 -3.49 25.47
C ARG A 67 7.14 -3.89 25.08
N VAL A 68 7.35 -4.12 23.79
CA VAL A 68 8.65 -4.52 23.23
C VAL A 68 9.13 -3.49 22.22
N GLN A 69 10.43 -3.25 22.18
CA GLN A 69 11.04 -2.45 21.14
C GLN A 69 11.10 -3.26 19.85
N THR A 70 10.79 -2.61 18.73
CA THR A 70 10.80 -3.22 17.40
C THR A 70 11.53 -2.33 16.41
N VAL A 71 11.99 -2.91 15.31
CA VAL A 71 12.53 -2.18 14.15
C VAL A 71 11.70 -2.47 12.92
N VAL A 72 11.30 -1.43 12.20
CA VAL A 72 10.51 -1.60 10.98
C VAL A 72 11.39 -2.17 9.86
N LEU A 73 11.01 -3.32 9.32
CA LEU A 73 11.69 -3.97 8.19
C LEU A 73 11.00 -3.64 6.87
N ASP A 74 9.67 -3.52 6.88
CA ASP A 74 8.89 -3.16 5.70
C ASP A 74 7.61 -2.43 6.11
N GLN A 75 7.36 -1.27 5.52
CA GLN A 75 6.24 -0.40 5.87
C GLN A 75 4.98 -0.69 5.05
N VAL A 76 3.84 -0.27 5.59
CA VAL A 76 2.53 -0.36 4.91
C VAL A 76 2.54 0.20 3.49
N PRO A 77 3.08 1.40 3.20
CA PRO A 77 3.11 1.91 1.82
C PRO A 77 3.96 1.04 0.89
N SER A 78 5.10 0.52 1.36
CA SER A 78 5.99 -0.34 0.57
C SER A 78 5.33 -1.70 0.25
N GLN A 79 4.60 -2.27 1.21
CA GLN A 79 3.79 -3.47 1.00
C GLN A 79 2.67 -3.25 -0.03
N VAL A 80 1.98 -2.10 0.03
CA VAL A 80 0.96 -1.72 -0.95
C VAL A 80 1.54 -1.61 -2.36
N ASN A 81 2.70 -0.98 -2.53
CA ASN A 81 3.33 -0.83 -3.85
C ASN A 81 3.54 -2.19 -4.56
N ARG A 82 3.98 -3.22 -3.83
CA ARG A 82 4.17 -4.57 -4.41
C ARG A 82 2.85 -5.24 -4.80
N VAL A 83 1.77 -4.95 -4.07
CA VAL A 83 0.43 -5.42 -4.44
C VAL A 83 -0.05 -4.69 -5.70
N GLU A 84 0.20 -3.39 -5.81
CA GLU A 84 -0.13 -2.61 -7.01
C GLU A 84 0.62 -3.10 -8.25
N GLU A 85 1.91 -3.40 -8.13
CA GLU A 85 2.70 -4.06 -9.18
C GLU A 85 2.10 -5.42 -9.59
N SER A 86 1.69 -6.22 -8.61
CA SER A 86 1.06 -7.52 -8.86
C SER A 86 -0.30 -7.39 -9.55
N LEU A 87 -1.10 -6.40 -9.17
CA LEU A 87 -2.39 -6.08 -9.81
C LEU A 87 -2.18 -5.61 -11.25
N LEU A 88 -1.18 -4.76 -11.50
CA LEU A 88 -0.85 -4.31 -12.85
C LEU A 88 -0.40 -5.48 -13.73
N ALA A 89 0.45 -6.37 -13.22
CA ALA A 89 0.85 -7.58 -13.94
C ALA A 89 -0.34 -8.51 -14.23
N ALA A 90 -1.31 -8.62 -13.32
CA ALA A 90 -2.54 -9.38 -13.54
C ALA A 90 -3.44 -8.75 -14.62
N LEU A 91 -3.55 -7.43 -14.63
CA LEU A 91 -4.28 -6.67 -15.65
C LEU A 91 -3.63 -6.83 -17.03
N ASP A 92 -2.31 -6.62 -17.13
CA ASP A 92 -1.58 -6.67 -18.39
C ASP A 92 -1.51 -8.08 -18.98
N SER A 93 -1.55 -9.12 -18.13
CA SER A 93 -1.67 -10.52 -18.57
C SER A 93 -3.11 -10.97 -18.87
N GLY A 94 -4.11 -10.11 -18.68
CA GLY A 94 -5.52 -10.41 -18.91
C GLY A 94 -6.14 -11.36 -17.88
N ARG A 95 -5.45 -11.67 -16.77
CA ARG A 95 -5.99 -12.50 -15.66
C ARG A 95 -7.03 -11.77 -14.82
N LEU A 96 -7.02 -10.44 -14.89
CA LEU A 96 -7.91 -9.57 -14.14
C LEU A 96 -8.36 -8.43 -15.06
N ALA A 97 -9.63 -8.07 -14.98
CA ALA A 97 -10.15 -6.87 -15.62
C ALA A 97 -10.60 -5.90 -14.53
N LEU A 98 -10.00 -4.71 -14.50
CA LEU A 98 -10.37 -3.63 -13.57
C LEU A 98 -10.48 -2.31 -14.34
N PRO A 99 -11.43 -1.45 -13.98
CA PRO A 99 -11.38 -0.08 -14.46
C PRO A 99 -10.12 0.60 -13.87
N ILE A 100 -9.44 1.32 -14.74
CA ILE A 100 -8.15 1.95 -14.44
C ILE A 100 -8.00 3.20 -15.28
N PHE A 101 -7.32 4.22 -14.76
CA PHE A 101 -6.86 5.31 -15.59
C PHE A 101 -5.55 4.94 -16.27
N GLU A 102 -5.45 5.29 -17.54
CA GLU A 102 -4.26 5.05 -18.35
C GLU A 102 -3.85 6.36 -19.01
N LEU A 103 -2.57 6.72 -18.84
CA LEU A 103 -1.94 7.84 -19.51
C LEU A 103 -0.92 7.28 -20.50
N ARG A 104 -1.00 7.77 -21.74
CA ARG A 104 -0.04 7.45 -22.81
C ARG A 104 0.62 8.73 -23.31
N SER A 105 1.94 8.74 -23.32
CA SER A 105 2.74 9.85 -23.88
C SER A 105 4.05 9.28 -24.42
N ASP A 106 4.44 9.63 -25.66
CA ASP A 106 5.75 9.29 -26.24
C ASP A 106 6.20 7.82 -26.07
N GLY A 107 5.27 6.88 -26.26
CA GLY A 107 5.54 5.44 -26.10
C GLY A 107 5.59 4.95 -24.66
N VAL A 108 5.46 5.84 -23.67
CA VAL A 108 5.30 5.51 -22.26
C VAL A 108 3.83 5.30 -21.95
N ARG A 109 3.53 4.18 -21.30
CA ARG A 109 2.23 3.88 -20.69
C ARG A 109 2.38 3.91 -19.19
N LEU A 110 1.59 4.74 -18.53
CA LEU A 110 1.43 4.71 -17.09
C LEU A 110 -0.04 4.44 -16.77
N THR A 111 -0.27 3.70 -15.69
CA THR A 111 -1.62 3.49 -15.16
C THR A 111 -1.76 4.10 -13.79
N SER A 112 -2.98 4.24 -13.30
CA SER A 112 -3.22 4.70 -11.92
C SER A 112 -2.72 3.75 -10.82
N LEU A 113 -2.17 2.58 -11.15
CA LEU A 113 -1.37 1.74 -10.24
C LEU A 113 0.11 2.17 -10.19
N ASN A 114 0.56 2.98 -11.15
CA ASN A 114 1.90 3.58 -11.17
C ASN A 114 1.92 5.01 -10.62
N PHE A 115 0.75 5.64 -10.46
CA PHE A 115 0.66 7.03 -10.02
C PHE A 115 0.90 7.12 -8.51
N PRO A 116 1.85 7.96 -8.04
CA PRO A 116 2.12 8.12 -6.60
C PRO A 116 0.89 8.40 -5.74
N HIS A 117 -0.08 9.17 -6.27
CA HIS A 117 -1.32 9.52 -5.60
C HIS A 117 -2.58 8.90 -6.24
N ARG A 118 -2.43 7.85 -7.06
CA ARG A 118 -3.53 7.13 -7.72
C ARG A 118 -4.51 8.09 -8.44
N TYR A 119 -5.82 7.98 -8.22
CA TYR A 119 -6.81 8.87 -8.86
C TYR A 119 -6.59 10.37 -8.60
N ALA A 120 -5.93 10.72 -7.50
CA ALA A 120 -5.71 12.10 -7.07
C ALA A 120 -4.38 12.68 -7.59
N ASP A 121 -3.68 11.93 -8.44
CA ASP A 121 -2.36 12.31 -8.92
C ASP A 121 -2.39 13.50 -9.88
N ALA A 122 -1.31 14.29 -9.81
CA ALA A 122 -1.09 15.41 -10.71
C ALA A 122 -1.09 14.99 -12.17
N TYR A 123 -0.64 13.77 -12.50
CA TYR A 123 -0.70 13.24 -13.86
C TYR A 123 -2.12 13.31 -14.46
N LEU A 124 -3.15 12.93 -13.69
CA LEU A 124 -4.53 13.01 -14.17
C LEU A 124 -5.01 14.45 -14.22
N ARG A 125 -4.82 15.20 -13.12
CA ARG A 125 -5.21 16.61 -13.05
C ARG A 125 -4.66 17.43 -14.21
N ASP A 126 -3.41 17.14 -14.56
CA ASP A 126 -2.64 17.89 -15.55
C ASP A 126 -2.84 17.35 -16.98
N SER A 127 -3.58 16.24 -17.14
CA SER A 127 -3.94 15.62 -18.43
C SER A 127 -5.23 16.16 -19.07
N GLU A 128 -5.53 15.64 -20.27
CA GLU A 128 -6.73 15.91 -21.04
C GLU A 128 -7.39 14.61 -21.51
N VAL A 129 -8.72 14.63 -21.61
CA VAL A 129 -9.55 13.55 -22.16
C VAL A 129 -10.31 14.13 -23.34
N GLY A 130 -9.93 13.72 -24.56
CA GLY A 130 -10.55 14.25 -25.79
C GLY A 130 -10.32 15.76 -25.96
N GLY A 131 -9.14 16.27 -25.60
CA GLY A 131 -8.80 17.70 -25.65
C GLY A 131 -9.46 18.56 -24.55
N ILE A 132 -10.18 17.93 -23.62
CA ILE A 132 -10.78 18.62 -22.47
C ILE A 132 -9.92 18.33 -21.26
N ARG A 133 -9.50 19.37 -20.53
CA ARG A 133 -8.85 19.27 -19.22
C ARG A 133 -9.54 18.20 -18.36
N PHE A 134 -8.80 17.27 -17.79
CA PHE A 134 -9.35 16.11 -17.08
C PHE A 134 -10.44 16.51 -16.07
N ASP A 135 -10.20 17.56 -15.30
CA ASP A 135 -11.18 18.08 -14.35
C ASP A 135 -12.49 18.53 -15.03
N ALA A 136 -12.43 19.21 -16.17
CA ALA A 136 -13.63 19.62 -16.89
C ALA A 136 -14.32 18.47 -17.64
N SER A 137 -13.63 17.34 -17.84
CA SER A 137 -14.21 16.18 -18.51
C SER A 137 -15.32 15.51 -17.68
N PRO A 138 -16.24 14.74 -18.31
CA PRO A 138 -17.24 13.97 -17.58
C PRO A 138 -16.65 13.03 -16.52
N ALA A 139 -15.48 12.44 -16.79
CA ALA A 139 -14.81 11.53 -15.86
C ALA A 139 -14.28 12.27 -14.62
N GLY A 140 -13.57 13.39 -14.82
CA GLY A 140 -13.07 14.19 -13.70
C GLY A 140 -14.18 14.86 -12.89
N ALA A 141 -15.26 15.31 -13.56
CA ALA A 141 -16.45 15.83 -12.89
C ALA A 141 -17.13 14.76 -12.02
N ALA A 142 -17.26 13.53 -12.53
CA ALA A 142 -17.80 12.41 -11.75
C ALA A 142 -16.91 12.09 -10.54
N LEU A 143 -15.58 12.00 -10.70
CA LEU A 143 -14.68 11.75 -9.57
C LEU A 143 -14.76 12.83 -8.49
N ARG A 144 -14.89 14.10 -8.88
CA ARG A 144 -15.07 15.20 -7.92
C ARG A 144 -16.38 15.15 -7.15
N SER A 145 -17.38 14.42 -7.65
CA SER A 145 -18.64 14.21 -6.94
C SER A 145 -18.55 13.12 -5.86
N ALA A 146 -17.46 12.35 -5.83
CA ALA A 146 -17.26 11.33 -4.81
C ALA A 146 -17.10 11.95 -3.41
N THR A 147 -17.83 11.42 -2.45
CA THR A 147 -17.78 11.82 -1.03
C THR A 147 -17.55 10.59 -0.15
N ALA A 148 -17.41 10.81 1.16
CA ALA A 148 -17.33 9.70 2.11
C ALA A 148 -18.64 8.88 2.16
N ASP A 149 -19.78 9.53 1.92
CA ASP A 149 -21.11 8.89 1.89
C ASP A 149 -21.42 8.23 0.54
N ASP A 150 -20.83 8.74 -0.55
CA ASP A 150 -20.99 8.19 -1.89
C ASP A 150 -19.64 8.05 -2.62
N VAL A 151 -19.04 6.88 -2.47
CA VAL A 151 -17.78 6.50 -3.14
C VAL A 151 -17.99 5.87 -4.51
N ARG A 152 -19.24 5.71 -4.99
CA ARG A 152 -19.53 5.03 -6.27
C ARG A 152 -18.83 5.66 -7.47
N PRO A 153 -18.71 7.00 -7.60
CA PRO A 153 -18.00 7.60 -8.72
C PRO A 153 -16.53 7.19 -8.80
N LEU A 154 -15.87 7.02 -7.64
CA LEU A 154 -14.51 6.49 -7.57
C LEU A 154 -14.49 4.99 -7.82
N TYR A 155 -15.38 4.22 -7.19
CA TYR A 155 -15.46 2.76 -7.34
C TYR A 155 -15.55 2.32 -8.79
N VAL A 156 -16.37 2.99 -9.60
CA VAL A 156 -16.58 2.64 -11.02
C VAL A 156 -15.34 2.88 -11.88
N ARG A 157 -14.41 3.74 -11.43
CA ARG A 157 -13.22 4.13 -12.20
C ARG A 157 -11.93 3.53 -11.68
N GLU A 158 -11.81 3.40 -10.37
CA GLU A 158 -10.58 3.01 -9.69
C GLU A 158 -10.87 2.40 -8.30
N PRO A 159 -11.41 1.16 -8.25
CA PRO A 159 -11.90 0.57 -7.01
C PRO A 159 -10.80 0.29 -5.98
N TYR A 160 -9.56 0.06 -6.43
CA TYR A 160 -8.44 -0.26 -5.55
C TYR A 160 -7.98 0.93 -4.69
N SER A 161 -8.29 2.18 -5.07
CA SER A 161 -8.09 3.34 -4.19
C SER A 161 -8.91 3.27 -2.90
N LEU A 162 -10.06 2.57 -2.93
CA LEU A 162 -10.87 2.32 -1.74
C LEU A 162 -10.23 1.27 -0.81
N LEU A 163 -9.39 0.39 -1.37
CA LEU A 163 -8.69 -0.66 -0.61
C LEU A 163 -7.37 -0.13 -0.03
N PHE A 164 -6.56 0.52 -0.85
CA PHE A 164 -5.23 1.02 -0.47
C PHE A 164 -5.25 2.41 0.17
N GLY A 165 -6.44 3.01 0.26
CA GLY A 165 -6.65 4.36 0.71
C GLY A 165 -6.12 5.39 -0.28
N ALA A 166 -6.74 6.56 -0.25
CA ALA A 166 -6.41 7.65 -1.15
C ALA A 166 -6.85 8.99 -0.54
N TRP A 167 -6.15 10.05 -0.94
CA TRP A 167 -6.46 11.39 -0.48
C TRP A 167 -6.21 12.42 -1.57
N ASP A 168 -7.28 13.09 -2.01
CA ASP A 168 -7.16 14.29 -2.85
C ASP A 168 -6.85 15.53 -2.00
N SER A 169 -5.56 15.73 -1.69
CA SER A 169 -5.05 16.84 -0.88
C SER A 169 -5.14 18.20 -1.60
N HIS A 170 -5.22 18.21 -2.92
CA HIS A 170 -5.19 19.41 -3.75
C HIS A 170 -6.49 20.22 -3.69
N ARG A 171 -7.57 19.65 -3.13
CA ARG A 171 -8.90 20.29 -3.04
C ARG A 171 -9.09 21.13 -1.77
N LYS A 172 -8.00 21.70 -1.22
CA LYS A 172 -8.04 22.61 -0.05
C LYS A 172 -8.91 22.08 1.10
N GLY A 173 -8.80 20.78 1.40
CA GLY A 173 -9.51 20.12 2.49
C GLY A 173 -10.91 19.57 2.16
N ARG A 174 -11.46 19.81 0.98
CA ARG A 174 -12.75 19.26 0.53
C ARG A 174 -12.64 17.93 -0.24
N GLY A 175 -11.41 17.49 -0.50
CA GLY A 175 -11.17 16.24 -1.21
C GLY A 175 -11.51 15.03 -0.37
N LEU A 176 -12.00 13.99 -1.03
CA LEU A 176 -12.25 12.68 -0.43
C LEU A 176 -10.97 12.16 0.25
N LYS A 177 -11.13 11.69 1.50
CA LYS A 177 -10.09 11.07 2.32
C LYS A 177 -10.56 9.67 2.67
N LEU A 178 -9.84 8.66 2.19
CA LEU A 178 -10.15 7.26 2.43
C LEU A 178 -9.03 6.65 3.26
N ALA A 179 -9.40 6.12 4.43
CA ALA A 179 -8.51 5.29 5.21
C ALA A 179 -8.21 3.99 4.45
N ARG A 180 -7.02 3.43 4.64
CA ARG A 180 -6.65 2.15 4.02
C ARG A 180 -7.38 1.00 4.71
N LEU A 181 -7.91 0.07 3.92
CA LEU A 181 -8.46 -1.20 4.41
C LEU A 181 -7.41 -2.30 4.39
N TYR A 182 -6.52 -2.30 3.39
CA TYR A 182 -5.37 -3.20 3.33
C TYR A 182 -4.19 -2.61 4.11
N GLN A 183 -3.66 -3.40 5.04
CA GLN A 183 -2.43 -3.10 5.76
C GLN A 183 -1.60 -4.38 5.85
N SER A 184 -0.34 -4.29 5.47
CA SER A 184 0.66 -5.34 5.64
C SER A 184 1.95 -4.65 6.04
N MET A 185 2.73 -5.27 6.92
CA MET A 185 4.02 -4.75 7.34
C MET A 185 4.88 -5.86 7.92
N MET A 186 6.18 -5.61 7.99
CA MET A 186 7.15 -6.50 8.63
C MET A 186 8.01 -5.72 9.61
N PHE A 187 8.28 -6.30 10.77
CA PHE A 187 9.14 -5.70 11.79
C PHE A 187 9.97 -6.78 12.49
N GLY A 188 11.16 -6.40 12.94
CA GLY A 188 11.99 -7.20 13.84
C GLY A 188 11.61 -6.92 15.28
N VAL A 189 11.57 -7.96 16.10
CA VAL A 189 11.25 -7.90 17.53
C VAL A 189 12.56 -7.90 18.33
N GLU A 190 12.65 -7.04 19.33
CA GLU A 190 13.82 -6.92 20.23
C GLU A 190 15.15 -6.80 19.47
N PRO A 191 15.30 -5.79 18.57
CA PRO A 191 16.48 -5.66 17.75
C PRO A 191 17.72 -5.36 18.60
N ILE A 192 18.76 -6.17 18.42
CA ILE A 192 20.09 -5.87 18.96
C ILE A 192 20.78 -4.92 17.99
N VAL A 193 20.83 -3.64 18.33
CA VAL A 193 21.49 -2.62 17.51
C VAL A 193 22.98 -2.61 17.85
N GLU A 194 23.79 -3.28 17.02
CA GLU A 194 25.23 -3.02 17.01
C GLU A 194 25.47 -1.63 16.39
N ILE A 195 25.71 -0.63 17.23
CA ILE A 195 26.29 0.64 16.78
C ILE A 195 27.69 0.29 16.28
N GLY A 196 27.88 0.32 14.96
CA GLY A 196 29.19 0.16 14.38
C GLY A 196 30.13 1.19 15.00
N ARG A 197 31.04 0.75 15.87
CA ARG A 197 32.32 1.43 15.97
C ARG A 197 32.91 1.33 14.58
N GLU A 198 33.20 2.47 13.95
CA GLU A 198 34.01 2.51 12.75
C GLU A 198 35.22 1.59 12.97
N HIS A 199 35.24 0.44 12.31
CA HIS A 199 36.49 -0.24 12.07
C HIS A 199 37.13 0.53 10.93
N GLY A 200 37.93 1.53 11.34
CA GLY A 200 38.87 2.18 10.45
C GLY A 200 39.73 1.12 9.79
N LEU A 201 39.55 1.00 8.48
CA LEU A 201 40.54 0.52 7.54
C LEU A 201 40.74 1.62 6.51
#